data_AF-A0A7C1T7R7-F1
#
_entry.id   AF-A0A7C1T7R7-F1
#
_cell.length_a   1.000
_cell.length_b   1.000
_cell.length_c   1.000
_cell.angle_alpha   90.00
_cell.angle_beta   90.00
_cell.angle_gamma   90.00
#
_symmetry.space_group_name_H-M   'P 1'
#
loop_
_entity.id
_entity.type
_entity.pdbx_description
1 polymer ?
#
loop_
_entity_poly.entity_id
_entity_poly.type
_entity_poly.pdbx_seq_one_letter_code
_entity_poly.pdbx_strand_id
1 'polypeptide(L)'
;MAADFYVFIIFVLAAVYCIGVSVLHRWLLWPLIAAYIIRSFLFALDYLNIFSPPGADTDALRFTRMAFEWSQLSWPDLLSLNVMFNSLFYSWLGAMIMKLVGTSHHILPVMSFLFGFVVVATTALIAKDLWGKRTATIVAFIIALYPFAAFNSILAMREEVAIMFFILGLYFFLKWVGGQSILGLLWGCLFFGTAVLFHPGWIGAFIGVAGYLAFFLYKVVFKTDTTKVSFHSTVKILLSSAMLVFSLGMIGFGGGVSLGKGIEVGGDEESGIGSAIESRFVRPATGGSAYPAFIAQGNPYTQPWLIPARIVYFHFSPFPWDIRSPRHLLGVVSSVLYMFLAWRVYKGWGTIKRREECLAMLFIFGALTFIFAIGVTNIGTATRHKTKLLGIFLLLAASSFHTLSIKLRRT
;
A
#
# COMPACT_ATOMS: atom_id res chain seq x y z
N MET A 1 -1.80 28.95 17.10
CA MET A 1 -0.73 29.73 16.42
C MET A 1 0.43 28.84 15.96
N ALA A 2 1.18 28.17 16.84
CA ALA A 2 2.28 27.30 16.41
C ALA A 2 1.82 26.09 15.57
N ALA A 3 0.73 25.43 15.97
CA ALA A 3 0.18 24.29 15.25
C ALA A 3 -0.38 24.68 13.87
N ASP A 4 -1.04 25.83 13.77
CA ASP A 4 -1.59 26.34 12.51
C ASP A 4 -0.47 26.75 11.54
N PHE A 5 0.61 27.32 12.08
CA PHE A 5 1.81 27.63 11.31
C PHE A 5 2.49 26.36 10.78
N TYR A 6 2.57 25.30 11.59
CA TYR A 6 3.04 23.98 11.14
C TYR A 6 2.19 23.44 9.97
N VAL A 7 0.85 23.49 10.11
CA VAL A 7 -0.09 23.06 9.06
C VAL A 7 0.17 23.81 7.75
N PHE A 8 0.32 25.14 7.82
CA PHE A 8 0.66 25.96 6.66
C PHE A 8 2.01 25.57 6.04
N ILE A 9 3.05 25.37 6.85
CA ILE A 9 4.38 24.95 6.38
C ILE A 9 4.29 23.64 5.61
N ILE A 10 3.57 22.63 6.11
CA ILE A 10 3.46 21.34 5.42
C ILE A 10 2.74 21.48 4.07
N PHE A 11 1.70 22.31 3.97
CA PHE A 11 1.05 22.61 2.69
C PHE A 11 2.00 23.27 1.68
N VAL A 12 2.82 24.22 2.14
CA VAL A 12 3.83 24.88 1.30
C VAL A 12 4.92 23.88 0.91
N LEU A 13 5.39 23.04 1.82
CA LEU A 13 6.38 22.00 1.53
C LEU A 13 5.86 21.00 0.50
N ALA A 14 4.57 20.64 0.53
CA ALA A 14 3.97 19.80 -0.50
C ALA A 14 3.98 20.47 -1.89
N ALA A 15 3.72 21.78 -1.96
CA ALA A 15 3.81 22.54 -3.20
C ALA A 15 5.27 22.63 -3.70
N VAL A 16 6.21 22.94 -2.81
CA VAL A 16 7.65 23.00 -3.11
C VAL A 16 8.14 21.64 -3.60
N TYR A 17 7.74 20.54 -2.97
CA TYR A 17 8.06 19.18 -3.40
C TYR A 17 7.53 18.92 -4.81
N CYS A 18 6.26 19.23 -5.09
CA CYS A 18 5.66 19.07 -6.41
C CYS A 18 6.42 19.87 -7.48
N ILE A 19 6.78 21.11 -7.19
CA ILE A 19 7.54 21.98 -8.10
C ILE A 19 8.95 21.40 -8.30
N GLY A 20 9.66 21.04 -7.23
CA GLY A 20 11.02 20.50 -7.30
C GLY A 20 11.10 19.23 -8.15
N VAL A 21 10.18 18.27 -7.93
CA VAL A 21 10.08 17.06 -8.77
C VAL A 21 9.76 17.42 -10.22
N SER A 22 8.88 18.40 -10.44
CA SER A 22 8.49 18.83 -11.80
C SER A 22 9.62 19.55 -12.53
N VAL A 23 10.50 20.26 -11.84
CA VAL A 23 11.70 20.87 -12.43
C VAL A 23 12.66 19.78 -12.92
N LEU A 24 12.91 18.77 -12.09
CA LEU A 24 13.76 17.62 -12.45
C LEU A 24 13.12 16.72 -13.52
N HIS A 25 11.80 16.62 -13.50
CA HIS A 25 11.01 15.73 -14.35
C HIS A 25 9.80 16.47 -14.92
N ARG A 26 10.03 17.33 -15.93
CA ARG A 26 9.00 18.20 -16.55
C ARG A 26 7.70 17.52 -16.97
N TRP A 27 7.72 16.22 -17.22
CA TRP A 27 6.55 15.43 -17.59
C TRP A 27 5.62 15.06 -16.43
N LEU A 28 6.09 15.21 -15.19
CA LEU A 28 5.28 15.05 -13.98
C LEU A 28 4.53 16.31 -13.57
N LEU A 29 4.80 17.46 -14.21
CA LEU A 29 4.18 18.73 -13.86
C LEU A 29 2.66 18.65 -13.83
N TRP A 30 2.03 18.24 -14.93
CA TRP A 30 0.57 18.19 -15.02
C TRP A 30 -0.06 17.13 -14.10
N PRO A 31 0.46 15.89 -13.99
CA PRO A 31 -0.01 14.94 -13.00
C PRO A 31 0.06 15.48 -11.56
N LEU A 32 1.16 16.14 -11.17
CA LEU A 32 1.34 16.66 -9.81
C LEU A 32 0.47 17.89 -9.54
N ILE A 33 0.31 18.80 -10.51
CA ILE A 33 -0.64 19.91 -10.41
C ILE A 33 -2.07 19.38 -10.24
N ALA A 34 -2.49 18.43 -11.08
CA ALA A 34 -3.81 17.83 -10.97
C ALA A 34 -4.01 17.13 -9.61
N ALA A 35 -3.00 16.38 -9.15
CA ALA A 35 -3.01 15.76 -7.83
C ALA A 35 -3.19 16.79 -6.72
N TYR A 36 -2.47 17.92 -6.80
CA TYR A 36 -2.47 18.97 -5.79
C TYR A 36 -3.82 19.67 -5.74
N ILE A 37 -4.32 20.12 -6.90
CA ILE A 37 -5.62 20.82 -7.01
C ILE A 37 -6.75 19.94 -6.46
N ILE A 38 -6.83 18.68 -6.88
CA ILE A 38 -7.91 17.79 -6.44
C ILE A 38 -7.83 17.52 -4.94
N ARG A 39 -6.62 17.28 -4.39
CA ARG A 39 -6.47 17.04 -2.96
C ARG A 39 -6.77 18.30 -2.15
N SER A 40 -6.29 19.47 -2.58
CA SER A 40 -6.61 20.75 -1.92
C SER A 40 -8.12 21.04 -1.96
N PHE A 41 -8.77 20.77 -3.09
CA PHE A 41 -10.22 20.90 -3.22
C PHE A 41 -10.96 19.95 -2.28
N LEU A 42 -10.59 18.67 -2.24
CA LEU A 42 -11.20 17.70 -1.33
C LEU A 42 -10.94 18.05 0.14
N PHE A 43 -9.74 18.52 0.48
CA PHE A 43 -9.39 18.97 1.83
C PHE A 43 -10.26 20.18 2.23
N ALA A 44 -10.48 21.12 1.31
CA ALA A 44 -11.36 22.26 1.54
C ALA A 44 -12.83 21.84 1.72
N LEU A 45 -13.32 20.88 0.94
CA LEU A 45 -14.70 20.37 1.08
C LEU A 45 -14.92 19.67 2.44
N ASP A 46 -13.93 18.90 2.90
CA ASP A 46 -13.95 18.25 4.22
C ASP A 46 -13.89 19.29 5.33
N TYR A 47 -12.98 20.26 5.22
CA TYR A 47 -12.86 21.38 6.16
C TYR A 47 -14.14 22.22 6.28
N LEU A 48 -14.82 22.47 5.17
CA LEU A 48 -16.10 23.19 5.14
C LEU A 48 -17.31 22.33 5.53
N ASN A 49 -17.11 21.05 5.88
CA ASN A 49 -18.16 20.07 6.17
C ASN A 49 -19.20 19.89 5.03
N ILE A 50 -18.81 20.20 3.78
CA ILE A 50 -19.67 20.02 2.59
C ILE A 50 -19.65 18.55 2.14
N PHE A 51 -18.49 17.90 2.25
CA PHE A 51 -18.31 16.50 1.88
C PHE A 51 -17.26 15.83 2.77
N SER A 52 -17.66 14.76 3.45
CA SER A 52 -16.75 13.92 4.24
C SER A 52 -16.37 12.68 3.44
N PRO A 53 -15.08 12.46 3.12
CA PRO A 53 -14.65 11.30 2.38
C PRO A 53 -14.88 10.00 3.16
N PRO A 54 -15.08 8.85 2.47
CA PRO A 54 -15.20 7.56 3.13
C PRO A 54 -14.00 7.28 4.06
N GLY A 55 -14.28 7.13 5.35
CA GLY A 55 -13.27 6.86 6.39
C GLY A 55 -12.96 8.04 7.33
N ALA A 56 -13.50 9.24 7.04
CA ALA A 56 -13.32 10.42 7.89
C ALA A 56 -13.89 10.23 9.31
N ASP A 57 -15.10 9.66 9.42
CA ASP A 57 -15.89 9.70 10.66
C ASP A 57 -15.44 8.74 11.77
N THR A 58 -14.68 7.69 11.44
CA THR A 58 -14.36 6.61 12.38
C THR A 58 -12.86 6.47 12.63
N ASP A 59 -12.12 5.95 11.66
CA ASP A 59 -10.69 5.68 11.82
C ASP A 59 -9.85 6.97 11.88
N ALA A 60 -10.10 7.93 10.97
CA ALA A 60 -9.32 9.17 10.93
C ALA A 60 -9.50 9.99 12.23
N LEU A 61 -10.75 10.09 12.71
CA LEU A 61 -11.04 10.73 13.99
C LEU A 61 -10.39 9.99 15.16
N ARG A 62 -10.43 8.64 15.17
CA ARG A 62 -9.77 7.84 16.22
C ARG A 62 -8.27 8.11 16.27
N PHE A 63 -7.60 8.13 15.12
CA PHE A 63 -6.15 8.37 15.08
C PHE A 63 -5.78 9.76 15.58
N THR A 64 -6.56 10.76 15.17
CA THR A 64 -6.37 12.16 15.58
C THR A 64 -6.64 12.36 17.07
N ARG A 65 -7.72 11.77 17.58
CA ARG A 65 -8.07 11.83 19.01
C ARG A 65 -6.99 11.20 19.88
N MET A 66 -6.53 9.99 19.51
CA MET A 66 -5.49 9.29 20.25
C MET A 66 -4.16 10.07 20.24
N ALA A 67 -3.80 10.67 19.10
CA ALA A 67 -2.63 11.54 19.01
C ALA A 67 -2.74 12.76 19.94
N PHE A 68 -3.92 13.37 20.01
CA PHE A 68 -4.19 14.48 20.91
C PHE A 68 -4.08 14.05 22.38
N GLU A 69 -4.76 12.98 22.78
CA GLU A 69 -4.73 12.45 24.16
C GLU A 69 -3.29 12.14 24.60
N TRP A 70 -2.52 11.44 23.77
CA TRP A 70 -1.13 11.10 24.06
C TRP A 70 -0.18 12.29 24.05
N SER A 71 -0.47 13.35 23.29
CA SER A 71 0.34 14.57 23.32
C SER A 71 0.34 15.27 24.68
N GLN A 72 -0.70 15.03 25.50
CA GLN A 72 -0.84 15.58 26.86
C GLN A 72 0.00 14.83 27.90
N LEU A 73 0.47 13.61 27.60
CA LEU A 73 1.31 12.83 28.50
C LEU A 73 2.69 13.49 28.69
N SER A 74 3.38 13.17 29.80
CA SER A 74 4.78 13.57 29.94
C SER A 74 5.66 12.87 28.88
N TRP A 75 6.85 13.41 28.58
CA TRP A 75 7.75 12.78 27.59
C TRP A 75 8.11 11.32 27.95
N PRO A 76 8.48 10.98 29.21
CA PRO A 76 8.71 9.59 29.59
C PRO A 76 7.50 8.70 29.37
N ASP A 77 6.30 9.14 29.77
CA ASP A 77 5.08 8.36 29.63
C ASP A 77 4.77 8.11 28.15
N LEU A 78 4.87 9.16 27.32
CA LEU A 78 4.66 9.08 25.87
C LEU A 78 5.63 8.09 25.21
N LEU A 79 6.92 8.13 25.58
CA LEU A 79 7.94 7.25 25.01
C LEU A 79 7.83 5.80 25.53
N SER A 80 7.23 5.59 26.70
CA SER A 80 7.02 4.25 27.28
C SER A 80 5.83 3.49 26.67
N LEU A 81 4.97 4.15 25.88
CA LEU A 81 3.82 3.51 25.24
C LEU A 81 4.26 2.41 24.28
N ASN A 82 3.81 1.17 24.52
CA ASN A 82 4.07 0.05 23.61
C ASN A 82 3.11 0.07 22.41
N VAL A 83 3.50 0.81 21.38
CA VAL A 83 2.72 0.99 20.14
C VAL A 83 3.40 0.40 18.90
N MET A 84 4.58 -0.21 19.07
CA MET A 84 5.32 -0.83 17.97
C MET A 84 4.46 -1.93 17.34
N PHE A 85 4.46 -2.01 16.01
CA PHE A 85 3.65 -2.95 15.23
C PHE A 85 2.13 -2.87 15.49
N ASN A 86 1.65 -1.80 16.13
CA ASN A 86 0.24 -1.54 16.33
C ASN A 86 -0.27 -0.50 15.32
N SER A 87 -1.55 -0.57 14.98
CA SER A 87 -2.25 0.49 14.24
C SER A 87 -2.05 1.89 14.78
N LEU A 88 -1.85 2.04 16.09
CA LEU A 88 -1.72 3.31 16.78
C LEU A 88 -0.29 3.88 16.75
N PHE A 89 0.69 3.20 16.14
CA PHE A 89 2.02 3.77 15.90
C PHE A 89 1.93 5.12 15.15
N TYR A 90 0.97 5.24 14.23
CA TYR A 90 0.66 6.49 13.54
C TYR A 90 0.23 7.61 14.49
N SER A 91 -0.65 7.32 15.45
CA SER A 91 -1.08 8.28 16.47
C SER A 91 0.03 8.66 17.41
N TRP A 92 0.94 7.75 17.74
CA TRP A 92 2.10 8.02 18.59
C TRP A 92 3.09 9.00 17.94
N LEU A 93 3.41 8.81 16.65
CA LEU A 93 4.18 9.80 15.88
C LEU A 93 3.44 11.15 15.83
N GLY A 94 2.13 11.13 15.60
CA GLY A 94 1.28 12.32 15.65
C GLY A 94 1.35 13.04 16.99
N ALA A 95 1.29 12.31 18.10
CA ALA A 95 1.36 12.84 19.46
C ALA A 95 2.68 13.55 19.73
N MET A 96 3.81 12.97 19.29
CA MET A 96 5.11 13.62 19.39
C MET A 96 5.16 14.94 18.62
N ILE A 97 4.63 14.96 17.39
CA ILE A 97 4.56 16.20 16.59
C ILE A 97 3.67 17.22 17.30
N MET A 98 2.47 16.83 17.71
CA MET A 98 1.53 17.69 18.45
C MET A 98 2.13 18.25 19.73
N LYS A 99 2.94 17.46 20.45
CA LYS A 99 3.61 17.90 21.67
C LYS A 99 4.70 18.96 21.39
N LEU A 100 5.37 18.88 20.23
CA LEU A 100 6.41 19.82 19.82
C LEU A 100 5.86 21.12 19.24
N VAL A 101 4.84 21.03 18.38
CA VAL A 101 4.35 22.18 17.58
C VAL A 101 3.01 22.73 18.07
N GLY A 102 2.42 22.10 19.08
CA GLY A 102 1.08 22.39 19.57
C GLY A 102 0.01 21.47 18.97
N THR A 103 -1.17 21.48 19.57
CA THR A 103 -2.27 20.59 19.20
C THR A 103 -3.12 21.18 18.08
N SER A 104 -3.44 20.37 17.07
CA SER A 104 -4.40 20.70 16.01
C SER A 104 -4.91 19.42 15.35
N HIS A 105 -6.20 19.38 15.04
CA HIS A 105 -6.82 18.24 14.35
C HIS A 105 -6.27 18.03 12.92
N HIS A 106 -5.60 19.03 12.35
CA HIS A 106 -5.11 18.99 10.97
C HIS A 106 -3.66 18.49 10.83
N ILE A 107 -2.92 18.26 11.92
CA ILE A 107 -1.51 17.84 11.88
C ILE A 107 -1.33 16.51 11.13
N LEU A 108 -2.13 15.48 11.46
CA LEU A 108 -2.03 14.19 10.79
C LEU A 108 -2.53 14.23 9.33
N PRO A 109 -3.68 14.86 9.01
CA PRO A 109 -4.13 15.07 7.63
C PRO A 109 -3.11 15.74 6.70
N VAL A 110 -2.45 16.82 7.13
CA VAL A 110 -1.46 17.49 6.25
C VAL A 110 -0.20 16.66 6.01
N MET A 111 0.16 15.78 6.95
CA MET A 111 1.25 14.83 6.71
C MET A 111 0.88 13.82 5.63
N SER A 112 -0.34 13.25 5.70
CA SER A 112 -0.88 12.40 4.62
C SER A 112 -0.92 13.13 3.28
N PHE A 113 -1.21 14.43 3.30
CA PHE A 113 -1.26 15.28 2.10
C PHE A 113 0.10 15.30 1.40
N LEU A 114 1.18 15.57 2.14
CA LEU A 114 2.54 15.52 1.61
C LEU A 114 2.91 14.12 1.08
N PHE A 115 2.61 13.07 1.84
CA PHE A 115 2.95 11.69 1.49
C PHE A 115 2.30 11.23 0.18
N GLY A 116 1.07 11.68 -0.11
CA GLY A 116 0.39 11.35 -1.36
C GLY A 116 1.14 11.81 -2.61
N PHE A 117 1.84 12.95 -2.57
CA PHE A 117 2.65 13.39 -3.71
C PHE A 117 3.91 12.56 -3.89
N VAL A 118 4.51 12.11 -2.79
CA VAL A 118 5.66 11.19 -2.82
C VAL A 118 5.24 9.85 -3.45
N VAL A 119 4.05 9.35 -3.13
CA VAL A 119 3.48 8.13 -3.74
C VAL A 119 3.28 8.30 -5.24
N VAL A 120 2.66 9.41 -5.68
CA VAL A 120 2.43 9.70 -7.11
C VAL A 120 3.76 9.78 -7.86
N ALA A 121 4.69 10.60 -7.36
CA ALA A 121 5.98 10.83 -8.01
C ALA A 121 6.80 9.54 -8.09
N THR A 122 6.98 8.84 -6.97
CA THR A 122 7.81 7.63 -6.91
C THR A 122 7.24 6.51 -7.77
N THR A 123 5.91 6.29 -7.75
CA THR A 123 5.30 5.26 -8.60
C THR A 123 5.49 5.58 -10.09
N ALA A 124 5.37 6.85 -10.47
CA ALA A 124 5.62 7.28 -11.84
C ALA A 124 7.10 7.13 -12.24
N LEU A 125 8.04 7.35 -11.34
CA LEU A 125 9.47 7.11 -11.59
C LEU A 125 9.76 5.63 -11.82
N ILE A 126 9.19 4.73 -11.00
CA ILE A 126 9.28 3.29 -11.26
C ILE A 126 8.69 2.96 -12.64
N ALA A 127 7.52 3.51 -12.97
CA ALA A 127 6.88 3.28 -14.26
C ALA A 127 7.72 3.79 -15.44
N LYS A 128 8.44 4.91 -15.27
CA LYS A 128 9.34 5.46 -16.30
C LYS A 128 10.51 4.51 -16.53
N ASP A 129 11.10 3.99 -15.48
CA ASP A 129 12.25 3.09 -15.57
C ASP A 129 11.86 1.75 -16.22
N LEU A 130 10.65 1.26 -15.95
CA LEU A 130 10.17 0.01 -16.54
C LEU A 130 9.65 0.18 -17.98
N TRP A 131 8.84 1.22 -18.23
CA TRP A 131 7.96 1.30 -19.40
C TRP A 131 8.09 2.60 -20.21
N GLY A 132 8.99 3.50 -19.81
CA GLY A 132 9.22 4.77 -20.46
C GLY A 132 8.26 5.88 -20.07
N LYS A 133 8.62 7.10 -20.47
CA LYS A 133 8.00 8.37 -20.05
C LYS A 133 6.51 8.48 -20.35
N ARG A 134 6.06 8.04 -21.54
CA ARG A 134 4.64 8.14 -21.95
C ARG A 134 3.75 7.32 -21.01
N THR A 135 4.13 6.06 -20.80
CA THR A 135 3.43 5.15 -19.89
C THR A 135 3.46 5.66 -18.45
N ALA A 136 4.62 6.16 -18.00
CA ALA A 136 4.77 6.75 -16.67
C ALA A 136 3.83 7.94 -16.43
N THR A 137 3.62 8.77 -17.44
CA THR A 137 2.69 9.91 -17.35
C THR A 137 1.24 9.43 -17.14
N ILE A 138 0.84 8.36 -17.85
CA ILE A 138 -0.50 7.75 -17.67
C ILE A 138 -0.63 7.18 -16.25
N VAL A 139 0.38 6.45 -15.77
CA VAL A 139 0.40 5.92 -14.39
C VAL A 139 0.28 7.04 -13.37
N ALA A 140 1.03 8.13 -13.55
CA ALA A 140 0.98 9.30 -12.67
C ALA A 140 -0.42 9.91 -12.61
N PHE A 141 -1.08 10.10 -13.76
CA PHE A 141 -2.45 10.60 -13.80
C PHE A 141 -3.45 9.66 -13.12
N ILE A 142 -3.35 8.34 -13.34
CA ILE A 142 -4.28 7.41 -12.70
C ILE A 142 -4.18 7.50 -11.18
N ILE A 143 -2.97 7.52 -10.61
CA ILE A 143 -2.78 7.64 -9.14
C ILE A 143 -3.16 9.03 -8.63
N ALA A 144 -2.82 10.08 -9.38
CA ALA A 144 -3.16 11.46 -9.05
C ALA A 144 -4.68 11.66 -8.92
N LEU A 145 -5.46 11.07 -9.84
CA LEU A 145 -6.90 11.27 -9.97
C LEU A 145 -7.75 10.20 -9.29
N TYR A 146 -7.15 9.07 -8.90
CA TYR A 146 -7.91 7.98 -8.29
C TYR A 146 -8.52 8.41 -6.94
N PRO A 147 -9.87 8.38 -6.78
CA PRO A 147 -10.54 9.00 -5.64
C PRO A 147 -10.07 8.48 -4.29
N PHE A 148 -9.89 7.16 -4.12
CA PHE A 148 -9.53 6.60 -2.82
C PHE A 148 -8.06 6.86 -2.44
N ALA A 149 -7.15 7.03 -3.42
CA ALA A 149 -5.80 7.52 -3.13
C ALA A 149 -5.85 8.99 -2.70
N ALA A 150 -6.69 9.81 -3.34
CA ALA A 150 -6.88 11.20 -2.93
C ALA A 150 -7.50 11.31 -1.53
N PHE A 151 -8.52 10.49 -1.21
CA PHE A 151 -9.15 10.45 0.11
C PHE A 151 -8.16 10.06 1.22
N ASN A 152 -7.37 9.00 1.02
CA ASN A 152 -6.35 8.62 2.01
C ASN A 152 -5.32 9.72 2.25
N SER A 153 -4.99 10.51 1.21
CA SER A 153 -4.04 11.61 1.31
C SER A 153 -4.59 12.89 1.95
N ILE A 154 -5.90 13.02 2.17
CA ILE A 154 -6.45 14.21 2.86
C ILE A 154 -6.96 13.91 4.26
N LEU A 155 -7.00 12.64 4.66
CA LEU A 155 -7.46 12.19 5.96
C LEU A 155 -6.30 11.73 6.85
N ALA A 156 -6.53 11.70 8.17
CA ALA A 156 -5.60 11.16 9.16
C ALA A 156 -5.53 9.61 9.10
N MET A 157 -5.12 9.07 7.95
CA MET A 157 -5.05 7.64 7.71
C MET A 157 -3.61 7.15 7.70
N ARG A 158 -3.30 6.21 8.60
CA ARG A 158 -2.00 5.50 8.62
C ARG A 158 -1.65 4.81 7.30
N GLU A 159 -2.66 4.52 6.46
CA GLU A 159 -2.47 3.83 5.19
C GLU A 159 -1.60 4.64 4.23
N GLU A 160 -1.74 5.97 4.19
CA GLU A 160 -1.02 6.80 3.23
C GLU A 160 0.50 6.79 3.48
N VAL A 161 0.91 7.01 4.73
CA VAL A 161 2.33 6.94 5.13
C VAL A 161 2.91 5.54 4.89
N ALA A 162 2.13 4.49 5.14
CA ALA A 162 2.56 3.11 4.91
C ALA A 162 2.71 2.80 3.40
N ILE A 163 1.80 3.31 2.55
CA ILE A 163 1.90 3.19 1.09
C ILE A 163 3.12 3.94 0.57
N MET A 164 3.40 5.14 1.08
CA MET A 164 4.61 5.89 0.73
C MET A 164 5.87 5.07 0.99
N PHE A 165 6.03 4.55 2.20
CA PHE A 165 7.18 3.72 2.54
C PHE A 165 7.22 2.42 1.72
N PHE A 166 6.08 1.78 1.47
CA PHE A 166 6.03 0.61 0.59
C PHE A 166 6.51 0.93 -0.83
N ILE A 167 6.05 2.02 -1.45
CA ILE A 167 6.44 2.40 -2.82
C ILE A 167 7.91 2.83 -2.89
N LEU A 168 8.43 3.53 -1.87
CA LEU A 168 9.87 3.82 -1.75
C LEU A 168 10.68 2.52 -1.64
N GLY A 169 10.24 1.57 -0.80
CA GLY A 169 10.87 0.26 -0.69
C GLY A 169 10.86 -0.51 -2.00
N LEU A 170 9.73 -0.46 -2.72
CA LEU A 170 9.60 -1.07 -4.04
C LEU A 170 10.56 -0.43 -5.05
N TYR A 171 10.71 0.89 -5.06
CA TYR A 171 11.64 1.59 -5.95
C TYR A 171 13.08 1.07 -5.77
N PHE A 172 13.60 1.05 -4.54
CA PHE A 172 14.96 0.58 -4.28
C PHE A 172 15.13 -0.91 -4.52
N PHE A 173 14.14 -1.72 -4.14
CA PHE A 173 14.16 -3.16 -4.38
C PHE A 173 14.23 -3.48 -5.88
N LEU A 174 13.42 -2.81 -6.71
CA LEU A 174 13.44 -3.04 -8.16
C LEU A 174 14.74 -2.56 -8.82
N LYS A 175 15.36 -1.48 -8.31
CA LYS A 175 16.71 -1.08 -8.74
C LYS A 175 17.74 -2.17 -8.46
N TRP A 176 17.62 -2.88 -7.34
CA TRP A 176 18.48 -4.02 -7.04
C TRP A 176 18.19 -5.24 -7.92
N VAL A 177 16.91 -5.58 -8.11
CA VAL A 177 16.49 -6.67 -9.00
C VAL A 177 17.05 -6.47 -10.40
N GLY A 178 16.86 -5.27 -10.96
CA GLY A 178 17.36 -4.86 -12.28
C GLY A 178 18.87 -4.62 -12.36
N GLY A 179 19.64 -4.82 -11.27
CA GLY A 179 21.10 -4.69 -11.25
C GLY A 179 21.63 -3.24 -11.29
N GLN A 180 20.78 -2.25 -11.04
CA GLN A 180 21.12 -0.83 -11.06
C GLN A 180 21.66 -0.32 -9.71
N SER A 181 21.47 -1.07 -8.62
CA SER A 181 21.97 -0.70 -7.29
C SER A 181 22.19 -1.91 -6.38
N ILE A 182 23.40 -2.06 -5.82
CA ILE A 182 23.69 -3.14 -4.87
C ILE A 182 23.05 -2.90 -3.50
N LEU A 183 22.96 -1.64 -3.06
CA LEU A 183 22.36 -1.24 -1.79
C LEU A 183 20.82 -1.15 -1.86
N GLY A 184 20.24 -1.28 -3.06
CA GLY A 184 18.79 -1.20 -3.24
C GLY A 184 18.02 -2.24 -2.43
N LEU A 185 18.62 -3.41 -2.16
CA LEU A 185 18.03 -4.43 -1.29
C LEU A 185 17.94 -3.97 0.17
N LEU A 186 19.00 -3.37 0.70
CA LEU A 186 19.04 -2.86 2.08
C LEU A 186 18.05 -1.70 2.27
N TRP A 187 18.06 -0.71 1.37
CA TRP A 187 17.10 0.39 1.40
C TRP A 187 15.67 -0.08 1.20
N GLY A 188 15.45 -1.04 0.29
CA GLY A 188 14.16 -1.68 0.08
C GLY A 188 13.60 -2.28 1.37
N CYS A 189 14.43 -3.04 2.09
CA CYS A 189 14.04 -3.69 3.34
C CYS A 189 13.84 -2.71 4.49
N LEU A 190 14.65 -1.64 4.59
CA LEU A 190 14.41 -0.57 5.55
C LEU A 190 13.01 0.01 5.37
N PHE A 191 12.66 0.41 4.14
CA PHE A 191 11.38 1.04 3.87
C PHE A 191 10.19 0.07 3.96
N PHE A 192 10.34 -1.19 3.55
CA PHE A 192 9.31 -2.21 3.80
C PHE A 192 9.12 -2.45 5.31
N GLY A 193 10.20 -2.51 6.09
CA GLY A 193 10.15 -2.61 7.55
C GLY A 193 9.41 -1.43 8.18
N THR A 194 9.70 -0.20 7.73
CA THR A 194 8.98 0.99 8.19
C THR A 194 7.49 0.94 7.85
N ALA A 195 7.11 0.44 6.66
CA ALA A 195 5.70 0.28 6.30
C ALA A 195 4.95 -0.70 7.24
N VAL A 196 5.62 -1.77 7.68
CA VAL A 196 5.07 -2.75 8.64
C VAL A 196 4.76 -2.12 10.00
N LEU A 197 5.58 -1.16 10.47
CA LEU A 197 5.34 -0.46 11.75
C LEU A 197 3.96 0.24 11.78
N PHE A 198 3.54 0.84 10.66
CA PHE A 198 2.24 1.50 10.56
C PHE A 198 1.09 0.50 10.39
N HIS A 199 1.32 -0.59 9.67
CA HIS A 199 0.29 -1.57 9.38
C HIS A 199 0.89 -2.98 9.17
N PRO A 200 0.66 -3.93 10.10
CA PRO A 200 1.25 -5.28 10.04
C PRO A 200 0.98 -6.05 8.75
N GLY A 201 -0.16 -5.83 8.10
CA GLY A 201 -0.48 -6.46 6.79
C GLY A 201 0.56 -6.22 5.67
N TRP A 202 1.47 -5.25 5.81
CA TRP A 202 2.60 -5.10 4.89
C TRP A 202 3.67 -6.18 5.02
N ILE A 203 3.57 -7.09 6.00
CA ILE A 203 4.44 -8.28 6.09
C ILE A 203 4.37 -9.13 4.82
N GLY A 204 3.27 -9.05 4.06
CA GLY A 204 3.16 -9.68 2.75
C GLY A 204 4.20 -9.21 1.73
N ALA A 205 4.77 -8.01 1.89
CA ALA A 205 5.91 -7.59 1.08
C ALA A 205 7.14 -8.46 1.36
N PHE A 206 7.44 -8.77 2.62
CA PHE A 206 8.54 -9.67 2.99
C PHE A 206 8.28 -11.11 2.54
N ILE A 207 7.04 -11.60 2.60
CA ILE A 207 6.67 -12.92 2.04
C ILE A 207 6.92 -12.94 0.53
N GLY A 208 6.51 -11.91 -0.19
CA GLY A 208 6.74 -11.79 -1.63
C GLY A 208 8.23 -11.67 -1.99
N VAL A 209 8.99 -10.87 -1.24
CA VAL A 209 10.45 -10.77 -1.40
C VAL A 209 11.10 -12.12 -1.15
N ALA A 210 10.77 -12.81 -0.06
CA ALA A 210 11.28 -14.15 0.23
C ALA A 210 10.97 -15.14 -0.90
N GLY A 211 9.72 -15.15 -1.40
CA GLY A 211 9.32 -15.99 -2.52
C GLY A 211 10.11 -15.70 -3.80
N TYR A 212 10.32 -14.42 -4.13
CA TYR A 212 11.14 -14.03 -5.28
C TYR A 212 12.62 -14.42 -5.09
N LEU A 213 13.19 -14.18 -3.92
CA LEU A 213 14.59 -14.51 -3.63
C LEU A 213 14.83 -16.02 -3.67
N ALA A 214 13.90 -16.83 -3.15
CA ALA A 214 13.94 -18.28 -3.26
C ALA A 214 13.89 -18.73 -4.74
N PHE A 215 12.99 -18.15 -5.53
CA PHE A 215 12.91 -18.40 -6.97
C PHE A 215 14.20 -18.01 -7.71
N PHE A 216 14.77 -16.84 -7.38
CA PHE A 216 16.02 -16.36 -7.94
C PHE A 216 17.18 -17.30 -7.62
N LEU A 217 17.34 -17.70 -6.36
CA LEU A 217 18.39 -18.63 -5.93
C LEU A 217 18.24 -20.00 -6.59
N TYR A 218 17.01 -20.54 -6.68
CA TYR A 218 16.74 -21.78 -7.40
C TYR A 218 17.19 -21.68 -8.87
N LYS A 219 16.89 -20.58 -9.57
CA LYS A 219 17.32 -20.36 -10.95
C LYS A 219 18.84 -20.31 -11.08
N VAL A 220 19.52 -19.65 -10.14
CA VAL A 220 20.98 -19.57 -10.13
C VAL A 220 21.61 -20.95 -9.94
N VAL A 221 21.15 -21.73 -8.96
CA VAL A 221 21.72 -23.05 -8.62
C VAL A 221 21.47 -24.08 -9.72
N PHE A 222 20.27 -24.14 -10.29
CA PHE A 222 19.88 -25.24 -11.18
C PHE A 222 19.91 -24.93 -12.67
N LYS A 223 19.99 -23.65 -13.07
CA LYS A 223 19.89 -23.25 -14.49
C LYS A 223 21.06 -22.43 -15.01
N THR A 224 22.01 -22.07 -14.16
CA THR A 224 23.17 -21.25 -14.56
C THR A 224 24.43 -22.09 -14.47
N ASP A 225 25.26 -22.08 -15.51
CA ASP A 225 26.58 -22.70 -15.46
C ASP A 225 27.47 -21.90 -14.48
N THR A 226 27.77 -22.51 -13.33
CA THR A 226 28.46 -21.85 -12.21
C THR A 226 29.98 -21.87 -12.34
N THR A 227 30.54 -22.33 -13.46
CA THR A 227 32.00 -22.49 -13.61
C THR A 227 32.76 -21.17 -13.75
N LYS A 228 32.08 -20.05 -14.04
CA LYS A 228 32.67 -18.70 -14.13
C LYS A 228 31.75 -17.63 -13.52
N VAL A 229 31.63 -17.61 -12.19
CA VAL A 229 30.82 -16.58 -11.49
C VAL A 229 31.68 -15.34 -11.21
N SER A 230 31.22 -14.17 -11.67
CA SER A 230 31.87 -12.89 -11.37
C SER A 230 31.72 -12.51 -9.89
N PHE A 231 32.65 -11.73 -9.34
CA PHE A 231 32.56 -11.22 -7.96
C PHE A 231 31.22 -10.51 -7.67
N HIS A 232 30.74 -9.71 -8.63
CA HIS A 232 29.46 -9.00 -8.50
C HIS A 232 28.27 -9.98 -8.37
N SER A 233 28.27 -11.06 -9.15
CA SER A 233 27.25 -12.11 -9.06
C SER A 233 27.31 -12.83 -7.71
N THR A 234 28.50 -13.12 -7.20
CA THR A 234 28.70 -13.73 -5.87
C THR A 234 28.16 -12.84 -4.75
N VAL A 235 28.47 -11.54 -4.76
CA VAL A 235 27.93 -10.59 -3.78
C VAL A 235 26.41 -10.50 -3.88
N LYS A 236 25.84 -10.49 -5.09
CA LYS A 236 24.38 -10.49 -5.29
C LYS A 236 23.73 -11.75 -4.72
N ILE A 237 24.34 -12.93 -4.90
CA ILE A 237 23.85 -14.20 -4.33
C ILE A 237 23.93 -14.15 -2.79
N LEU A 238 25.05 -13.73 -2.22
CA LEU A 238 25.24 -13.65 -0.77
C LEU A 238 24.22 -12.71 -0.12
N LEU A 239 24.03 -11.51 -0.69
CA LEU A 239 23.03 -10.55 -0.22
C LEU A 239 21.61 -11.10 -0.36
N SER A 240 21.31 -11.84 -1.44
CA SER A 240 20.01 -12.50 -1.62
C SER A 240 19.75 -13.55 -0.55
N SER A 241 20.75 -14.38 -0.23
CA SER A 241 20.64 -15.41 0.81
C SER A 241 20.48 -14.81 2.20
N ALA A 242 21.31 -13.81 2.55
CA ALA A 242 21.18 -13.09 3.80
C ALA A 242 19.80 -12.42 3.93
N MET A 243 19.31 -11.83 2.84
CA MET A 243 18.01 -11.17 2.84
C MET A 243 16.83 -12.15 2.86
N LEU A 244 16.99 -13.34 2.31
CA LEU A 244 16.00 -14.41 2.44
C LEU A 244 15.86 -14.80 3.92
N VAL A 245 16.97 -15.06 4.61
CA VAL A 245 16.97 -15.34 6.05
C VAL A 245 16.35 -14.20 6.84
N PHE A 246 16.74 -12.96 6.56
CA PHE A 246 16.14 -11.79 7.21
C PHE A 246 14.63 -11.68 6.96
N SER A 247 14.18 -11.88 5.73
CA SER A 247 12.75 -11.81 5.38
C SER A 247 11.95 -12.91 6.09
N LEU A 248 12.50 -14.12 6.19
CA LEU A 248 11.92 -15.21 6.98
C LEU A 248 11.90 -14.88 8.48
N GLY A 249 12.96 -14.26 9.00
CA GLY A 249 13.01 -13.75 10.37
C GLY A 249 11.93 -12.70 10.63
N MET A 250 11.75 -11.72 9.74
CA MET A 250 10.69 -10.71 9.85
C MET A 250 9.29 -11.32 9.86
N ILE A 251 9.07 -12.39 9.09
CA ILE A 251 7.80 -13.14 9.10
C ILE A 251 7.60 -13.84 10.45
N GLY A 252 8.67 -14.42 11.03
CA GLY A 252 8.62 -15.01 12.38
C GLY A 252 8.36 -13.98 13.49
N PHE A 253 9.17 -12.91 13.54
CA PHE A 253 9.05 -11.83 14.54
C PHE A 253 7.74 -11.05 14.44
N GLY A 254 7.11 -10.99 13.27
CA GLY A 254 5.80 -10.37 13.06
C GLY A 254 4.61 -11.13 13.68
N GLY A 255 4.85 -12.16 14.49
CA GLY A 255 3.82 -13.03 15.08
C GLY A 255 3.51 -14.28 14.23
N GLY A 256 4.49 -14.77 13.46
CA GLY A 256 4.31 -15.85 12.48
C GLY A 256 3.52 -15.41 11.24
N VAL A 257 3.05 -16.38 10.45
CA VAL A 257 2.10 -16.14 9.33
C VAL A 257 0.74 -15.79 9.92
N SER A 258 0.67 -14.66 10.63
CA SER A 258 -0.56 -14.14 11.16
C SER A 258 -1.35 -13.49 10.05
N LEU A 259 -2.20 -14.30 9.42
CA LEU A 259 -2.97 -14.03 8.19
C LEU A 259 -4.07 -12.96 8.35
N GLY A 260 -3.82 -11.92 9.16
CA GLY A 260 -4.77 -10.89 9.52
C GLY A 260 -4.88 -10.76 11.03
N LYS A 261 -5.43 -9.64 11.50
CA LYS A 261 -5.57 -9.27 12.92
C LYS A 261 -6.00 -10.47 13.81
N GLY A 262 -5.04 -11.17 14.41
CA GLY A 262 -5.26 -12.21 15.43
C GLY A 262 -5.31 -13.67 14.96
N ILE A 263 -4.68 -14.04 13.85
CA ILE A 263 -4.41 -15.46 13.57
C ILE A 263 -2.97 -15.73 14.02
N GLU A 264 -2.66 -16.10 15.25
CA GLU A 264 -1.28 -16.47 15.56
C GLU A 264 -1.01 -17.87 15.00
N VAL A 265 -0.07 -17.98 14.05
CA VAL A 265 0.45 -19.28 13.62
C VAL A 265 1.74 -19.48 14.42
N GLY A 266 1.62 -20.18 15.55
CA GLY A 266 2.76 -20.65 16.33
C GLY A 266 2.93 -20.12 17.75
N GLY A 267 1.87 -19.61 18.40
CA GLY A 267 1.88 -19.25 19.83
C GLY A 267 0.92 -20.14 20.64
N ASP A 268 1.48 -20.88 21.60
CA ASP A 268 0.90 -21.64 22.71
C ASP A 268 -0.24 -22.68 22.45
N GLU A 269 0.10 -23.94 22.79
CA GLU A 269 -0.59 -25.21 22.53
C GLU A 269 -1.90 -25.48 23.31
N GLU A 270 -2.73 -24.47 23.65
CA GLU A 270 -3.97 -24.75 24.41
C GLU A 270 -5.29 -24.27 23.78
N SER A 271 -5.25 -23.48 22.70
CA SER A 271 -6.45 -23.18 21.93
C SER A 271 -6.19 -23.34 20.45
N GLY A 272 -6.67 -24.44 19.88
CA GLY A 272 -6.38 -24.84 18.51
C GLY A 272 -6.66 -23.73 17.49
N ILE A 273 -5.78 -23.61 16.49
CA ILE A 273 -5.83 -22.68 15.35
C ILE A 273 -7.24 -22.52 14.75
N GLY A 274 -8.07 -23.57 14.81
CA GLY A 274 -9.47 -23.55 14.37
C GLY A 274 -10.39 -22.58 15.13
N SER A 275 -10.29 -22.48 16.46
CA SER A 275 -11.24 -21.74 17.30
C SER A 275 -11.03 -20.22 17.24
N ALA A 276 -9.77 -19.75 17.18
CA ALA A 276 -9.43 -18.34 16.99
C ALA A 276 -9.94 -17.80 15.64
N ILE A 277 -9.84 -18.63 14.59
CA ILE A 277 -10.30 -18.33 13.24
C ILE A 277 -11.83 -18.38 13.15
N GLU A 278 -12.46 -19.37 13.79
CA GLU A 278 -13.92 -19.51 13.85
C GLU A 278 -14.59 -18.32 14.55
N SER A 279 -14.03 -17.84 15.66
CA SER A 279 -14.55 -16.66 16.39
C SER A 279 -14.55 -15.36 15.56
N ARG A 280 -13.64 -15.24 14.58
CA ARG A 280 -13.55 -14.12 13.63
C ARG A 280 -14.60 -14.19 12.53
N PHE A 281 -14.98 -15.40 12.12
CA PHE A 281 -15.95 -15.62 11.04
C PHE A 281 -17.40 -15.68 11.51
N VAL A 282 -17.64 -15.85 12.81
CA VAL A 282 -18.98 -15.81 13.41
C VAL A 282 -19.50 -14.37 13.58
N ARG A 283 -18.63 -13.34 13.60
CA ARG A 283 -19.06 -11.94 13.77
C ARG A 283 -19.70 -11.40 12.48
N PRO A 284 -20.99 -11.03 12.49
CA PRO A 284 -21.62 -10.38 11.34
C PRO A 284 -20.91 -9.08 11.01
N ALA A 285 -20.60 -8.84 9.73
CA ALA A 285 -20.11 -7.53 9.31
C ALA A 285 -21.22 -6.49 9.50
N THR A 286 -20.93 -5.48 10.32
CA THR A 286 -21.83 -4.37 10.61
C THR A 286 -21.95 -3.43 9.39
N GLY A 287 -23.13 -2.83 9.18
CA GLY A 287 -23.32 -1.75 8.21
C GLY A 287 -23.67 -2.16 6.77
N GLY A 288 -24.31 -3.32 6.55
CA GLY A 288 -25.00 -3.65 5.28
C GLY A 288 -24.11 -3.82 4.03
N SER A 289 -22.79 -3.78 4.18
CA SER A 289 -21.75 -3.87 3.14
C SER A 289 -20.86 -5.11 3.28
N ALA A 290 -21.33 -6.09 4.05
CA ALA A 290 -20.72 -7.40 4.17
C ALA A 290 -20.63 -8.09 2.79
N TYR A 291 -19.59 -8.89 2.59
CA TYR A 291 -19.61 -9.89 1.50
C TYR A 291 -20.81 -10.84 1.68
N PRO A 292 -21.20 -11.57 0.61
CA PRO A 292 -22.15 -12.66 0.77
C PRO A 292 -21.76 -13.60 1.91
N ALA A 293 -22.74 -14.05 2.70
CA ALA A 293 -22.51 -14.74 3.97
C ALA A 293 -21.57 -15.94 3.82
N PHE A 294 -21.71 -16.73 2.75
CA PHE A 294 -20.85 -17.87 2.46
C PHE A 294 -19.37 -17.50 2.25
N ILE A 295 -19.07 -16.30 1.74
CA ILE A 295 -17.69 -15.81 1.55
C ILE A 295 -17.17 -15.19 2.83
N ALA A 296 -18.00 -14.38 3.50
CA ALA A 296 -17.62 -13.66 4.71
C ALA A 296 -17.36 -14.58 5.90
N GLN A 297 -18.20 -15.61 6.06
CA GLN A 297 -18.21 -16.50 7.23
C GLN A 297 -17.59 -17.88 6.92
N GLY A 298 -17.42 -18.22 5.64
CA GLY A 298 -16.81 -19.49 5.25
C GLY A 298 -15.34 -19.57 5.67
N ASN A 299 -14.92 -20.71 6.21
CA ASN A 299 -13.56 -20.94 6.68
C ASN A 299 -12.66 -21.42 5.52
N PRO A 300 -11.64 -20.65 5.09
CA PRO A 300 -10.75 -21.05 3.99
C PRO A 300 -9.93 -22.32 4.25
N TYR A 301 -9.77 -22.74 5.52
CA TYR A 301 -9.06 -23.98 5.86
C TYR A 301 -9.90 -25.22 5.56
N THR A 302 -11.18 -25.20 5.91
CA THR A 302 -12.10 -26.32 5.62
C THR A 302 -12.60 -26.27 4.18
N GLN A 303 -12.61 -25.08 3.56
CA GLN A 303 -13.08 -24.86 2.20
C GLN A 303 -12.05 -24.06 1.38
N PRO A 304 -10.98 -24.69 0.87
CA PRO A 304 -9.90 -24.00 0.16
C PRO A 304 -10.36 -23.23 -1.10
N TRP A 305 -11.46 -23.64 -1.72
CA TRP A 305 -12.06 -22.93 -2.86
C TRP A 305 -12.54 -21.51 -2.51
N LEU A 306 -12.72 -21.18 -1.22
CA LEU A 306 -13.05 -19.82 -0.80
C LEU A 306 -11.89 -18.84 -1.00
N ILE A 307 -10.65 -19.31 -1.06
CA ILE A 307 -9.47 -18.44 -1.27
C ILE A 307 -9.58 -17.67 -2.59
N PRO A 308 -9.73 -18.32 -3.76
CA PRO A 308 -9.91 -17.60 -5.02
C PRO A 308 -11.18 -16.73 -5.02
N ALA A 309 -12.29 -17.19 -4.41
CA ALA A 309 -13.51 -16.39 -4.30
C ALA A 309 -13.29 -15.08 -3.51
N ARG A 310 -12.57 -15.15 -2.39
CA ARG A 310 -12.20 -13.98 -1.57
C ARG A 310 -11.25 -13.04 -2.30
N ILE A 311 -10.29 -13.56 -3.07
CA ILE A 311 -9.40 -12.75 -3.90
C ILE A 311 -10.19 -11.96 -4.96
N VAL A 312 -11.15 -12.62 -5.62
CA VAL A 312 -12.04 -12.00 -6.60
C VAL A 312 -12.89 -10.91 -5.93
N TYR A 313 -13.53 -11.20 -4.81
CA TYR A 313 -14.31 -10.20 -4.07
C TYR A 313 -13.46 -9.03 -3.58
N PHE A 314 -12.26 -9.30 -3.06
CA PHE A 314 -11.35 -8.26 -2.57
C PHE A 314 -10.95 -7.26 -3.67
N HIS A 315 -10.65 -7.72 -4.88
CA HIS A 315 -10.26 -6.84 -5.99
C HIS A 315 -11.46 -6.14 -6.64
N PHE A 316 -12.52 -6.90 -6.90
CA PHE A 316 -13.56 -6.49 -7.85
C PHE A 316 -14.89 -6.09 -7.20
N SER A 317 -15.08 -6.27 -5.89
CA SER A 317 -16.25 -5.74 -5.19
C SER A 317 -16.19 -4.21 -5.02
N PRO A 318 -17.34 -3.51 -5.00
CA PRO A 318 -18.71 -4.04 -5.14
C PRO A 318 -19.02 -4.52 -6.57
N PHE A 319 -19.78 -5.60 -6.66
CA PHE A 319 -20.46 -6.04 -7.89
C PHE A 319 -21.84 -5.38 -8.02
N PRO A 320 -22.50 -5.42 -9.20
CA PRO A 320 -23.82 -4.79 -9.38
C PRO A 320 -24.88 -5.20 -8.34
N TRP A 321 -24.85 -6.46 -7.89
CA TRP A 321 -25.77 -6.98 -6.87
C TRP A 321 -25.41 -6.60 -5.42
N ASP A 322 -24.23 -6.02 -5.18
CA ASP A 322 -23.79 -5.55 -3.86
C ASP A 322 -24.18 -4.09 -3.59
N ILE A 323 -24.72 -3.39 -4.60
CA ILE A 323 -25.05 -1.97 -4.50
C ILE A 323 -26.36 -1.82 -3.72
N ARG A 324 -26.26 -1.36 -2.46
CA ARG A 324 -27.39 -1.14 -1.55
C ARG A 324 -27.53 0.31 -1.09
N SER A 325 -26.56 1.16 -1.42
CA SER A 325 -26.57 2.58 -1.06
C SER A 325 -25.81 3.42 -2.10
N PRO A 326 -26.10 4.73 -2.21
CA PRO A 326 -25.35 5.64 -3.10
C PRO A 326 -23.84 5.68 -2.80
N ARG A 327 -23.44 5.45 -1.54
CA ARG A 327 -22.02 5.37 -1.15
C ARG A 327 -21.30 4.18 -1.82
N HIS A 328 -22.02 3.12 -2.19
CA HIS A 328 -21.44 1.99 -2.92
C HIS A 328 -21.08 2.37 -4.37
N LEU A 329 -21.68 3.41 -4.95
CA LEU A 329 -21.35 3.88 -6.30
C LEU A 329 -19.92 4.41 -6.41
N LEU A 330 -19.39 5.02 -5.34
CA LEU A 330 -17.97 5.39 -5.28
C LEU A 330 -17.07 4.14 -5.33
N GLY A 331 -17.49 3.06 -4.68
CA GLY A 331 -16.81 1.76 -4.75
C GLY A 331 -16.79 1.17 -6.16
N VAL A 332 -17.84 1.36 -6.95
CA VAL A 332 -17.91 0.89 -8.35
C VAL A 332 -16.80 1.50 -9.20
N VAL A 333 -16.49 2.80 -9.01
CA VAL A 333 -15.36 3.45 -9.70
C VAL A 333 -14.05 2.70 -9.43
N SER A 334 -13.84 2.26 -8.19
CA SER A 334 -12.69 1.43 -7.82
C SER A 334 -12.72 0.07 -8.51
N SER A 335 -13.85 -0.64 -8.47
CA SER A 335 -13.99 -1.95 -9.13
C SER A 335 -13.71 -1.88 -10.63
N VAL A 336 -14.27 -0.89 -11.33
CA VAL A 336 -14.07 -0.69 -12.77
C VAL A 336 -12.60 -0.45 -13.08
N LEU A 337 -11.92 0.40 -12.29
CA LEU A 337 -10.48 0.60 -12.45
C LEU A 337 -9.72 -0.72 -12.27
N TYR A 338 -10.01 -1.49 -11.22
CA TYR A 338 -9.30 -2.75 -10.94
C TYR A 338 -9.57 -3.82 -12.01
N MET A 339 -10.78 -3.90 -12.55
CA MET A 339 -11.12 -4.75 -13.69
C MET A 339 -10.33 -4.33 -14.93
N PHE A 340 -10.26 -3.03 -15.22
CA PHE A 340 -9.42 -2.50 -16.29
C PHE A 340 -7.96 -2.90 -16.09
N LEU A 341 -7.38 -2.69 -14.90
CA LEU A 341 -5.99 -3.04 -14.62
C LEU A 341 -5.73 -4.55 -14.77
N ALA A 342 -6.64 -5.41 -14.31
CA ALA A 342 -6.54 -6.86 -14.49
C ALA A 342 -6.48 -7.23 -15.98
N TRP A 343 -7.37 -6.66 -16.79
CA TRP A 343 -7.37 -6.86 -18.24
C TRP A 343 -6.07 -6.37 -18.90
N ARG A 344 -5.51 -5.25 -18.43
CA ARG A 344 -4.24 -4.71 -18.92
C ARG A 344 -3.03 -5.56 -18.53
N VAL A 345 -3.03 -6.15 -17.33
CA VAL A 345 -2.03 -7.16 -16.92
C VAL A 345 -2.12 -8.38 -17.82
N TYR A 346 -3.33 -8.90 -18.07
CA TYR A 346 -3.53 -10.05 -18.96
C TYR A 346 -2.99 -9.77 -20.37
N LYS A 347 -3.32 -8.62 -20.97
CA LYS A 347 -2.80 -8.21 -22.29
C LYS A 347 -1.27 -8.04 -22.30
N GLY A 348 -0.67 -7.61 -21.18
CA GLY A 348 0.77 -7.40 -21.04
C GLY A 348 1.56 -8.62 -20.57
N TRP A 349 0.91 -9.76 -20.31
CA TRP A 349 1.50 -10.93 -19.67
C TRP A 349 2.76 -11.45 -20.36
N GLY A 350 2.78 -11.41 -21.71
CA GLY A 350 3.93 -11.82 -22.51
C GLY A 350 5.22 -11.05 -22.19
N THR A 351 5.10 -9.79 -21.77
CA THR A 351 6.22 -8.92 -21.38
C THR A 351 6.53 -9.05 -19.89
N ILE A 352 5.51 -9.14 -19.05
CA ILE A 352 5.64 -9.29 -17.59
C ILE A 352 6.48 -10.52 -17.24
N LYS A 353 6.18 -11.68 -17.84
CA LYS A 353 6.86 -12.95 -17.53
C LYS A 353 8.35 -13.00 -17.92
N ARG A 354 8.82 -12.04 -18.72
CA ARG A 354 10.21 -11.99 -19.23
C ARG A 354 11.10 -11.03 -18.44
N ARG A 355 10.53 -10.15 -17.62
CA ARG A 355 11.28 -9.15 -16.85
C ARG A 355 11.34 -9.53 -15.37
N GLU A 356 12.54 -9.62 -14.83
CA GLU A 356 12.78 -10.00 -13.44
C GLU A 356 12.12 -9.03 -12.45
N GLU A 357 12.13 -7.72 -12.75
CA GLU A 357 11.46 -6.70 -11.95
C GLU A 357 9.95 -6.95 -11.86
N CYS A 358 9.34 -7.41 -12.96
CA CYS A 358 7.93 -7.73 -13.03
C CYS A 358 7.60 -9.03 -12.29
N LEU A 359 8.46 -10.05 -12.38
CA LEU A 359 8.32 -11.27 -11.60
C LEU A 359 8.39 -10.97 -10.10
N ALA A 360 9.37 -10.18 -9.66
CA ALA A 360 9.50 -9.75 -8.27
C ALA A 360 8.24 -9.00 -7.79
N MET A 361 7.71 -8.08 -8.61
CA MET A 361 6.43 -7.43 -8.33
C MET A 361 5.26 -8.40 -8.24
N LEU A 362 5.20 -9.44 -9.08
CA LEU A 362 4.13 -10.45 -9.03
C LEU A 362 4.16 -11.24 -7.72
N PHE A 363 5.33 -11.64 -7.22
CA PHE A 363 5.45 -12.31 -5.93
C PHE A 363 4.94 -11.41 -4.78
N ILE A 364 5.36 -10.13 -4.76
CA ILE A 364 4.91 -9.15 -3.78
C ILE A 364 3.40 -8.90 -3.88
N PHE A 365 2.89 -8.68 -5.09
CA PHE A 365 1.46 -8.44 -5.33
C PHE A 365 0.61 -9.64 -4.93
N GLY A 366 1.03 -10.86 -5.26
CA GLY A 366 0.36 -12.09 -4.89
C GLY A 366 0.31 -12.32 -3.38
N ALA A 367 1.44 -12.14 -2.69
CA ALA A 367 1.52 -12.30 -1.24
C ALA A 367 0.66 -11.26 -0.48
N LEU A 368 0.72 -9.99 -0.87
CA LEU A 368 -0.12 -8.94 -0.27
C LEU A 368 -1.60 -9.18 -0.58
N THR A 369 -1.93 -9.57 -1.81
CA THR A 369 -3.29 -9.96 -2.21
C THR A 369 -3.82 -11.07 -1.31
N PHE A 370 -3.04 -12.12 -1.10
CA PHE A 370 -3.44 -13.26 -0.29
C PHE A 370 -3.74 -12.86 1.16
N ILE A 371 -2.82 -12.13 1.81
CA ILE A 371 -2.98 -11.67 3.20
C ILE A 371 -4.22 -10.77 3.34
N PHE A 372 -4.40 -9.80 2.46
CA PHE A 372 -5.53 -8.87 2.58
C PHE A 372 -6.86 -9.51 2.18
N ALA A 373 -6.89 -10.42 1.20
CA ALA A 373 -8.11 -11.11 0.80
C ALA A 373 -8.63 -12.05 1.90
N ILE A 374 -7.75 -12.68 2.68
CA ILE A 374 -8.14 -13.51 3.81
C ILE A 374 -8.65 -12.65 4.98
N GLY A 375 -7.95 -11.55 5.28
CA GLY A 375 -8.27 -10.70 6.42
C GLY A 375 -9.48 -9.78 6.28
N VAL A 376 -10.10 -9.68 5.10
CA VAL A 376 -11.18 -8.73 4.81
C VAL A 376 -12.48 -9.43 4.41
N THR A 377 -13.60 -9.03 5.03
CA THR A 377 -14.93 -9.61 4.82
C THR A 377 -16.03 -8.58 4.48
N ASN A 378 -15.66 -7.32 4.24
CA ASN A 378 -16.57 -6.21 3.95
C ASN A 378 -16.04 -5.34 2.80
N ILE A 379 -16.94 -4.87 1.93
CA ILE A 379 -16.65 -4.10 0.71
C ILE A 379 -15.97 -2.74 1.00
N GLY A 380 -16.41 -2.02 2.03
CA GLY A 380 -15.81 -0.74 2.44
C GLY A 380 -14.36 -0.92 2.89
N THR A 381 -14.11 -1.92 3.72
CA THR A 381 -12.75 -2.30 4.14
C THR A 381 -11.93 -2.78 2.94
N ALA A 382 -12.52 -3.58 2.04
CA ALA A 382 -11.85 -4.06 0.84
C ALA A 382 -11.40 -2.91 -0.04
N THR A 383 -12.25 -1.91 -0.27
CA THR A 383 -11.95 -0.73 -1.09
C THR A 383 -10.76 0.07 -0.55
N ARG A 384 -10.68 0.23 0.78
CA ARG A 384 -9.53 0.89 1.43
C ARG A 384 -8.25 0.04 1.34
N HIS A 385 -8.35 -1.26 1.57
CA HIS A 385 -7.20 -2.15 1.53
C HIS A 385 -6.67 -2.39 0.11
N LYS A 386 -7.53 -2.49 -0.91
CA LYS A 386 -7.07 -2.64 -2.29
C LYS A 386 -6.32 -1.41 -2.77
N THR A 387 -6.68 -0.20 -2.32
CA THR A 387 -5.96 1.05 -2.65
C THR A 387 -4.46 0.98 -2.31
N LYS A 388 -4.07 0.21 -1.28
CA LYS A 388 -2.66 -0.05 -0.93
C LYS A 388 -1.88 -0.74 -2.05
N LEU A 389 -2.55 -1.62 -2.79
CA LEU A 389 -2.00 -2.39 -3.89
C LEU A 389 -2.03 -1.63 -5.22
N LEU A 390 -2.66 -0.45 -5.28
CA LEU A 390 -2.87 0.26 -6.54
C LEU A 390 -1.57 0.55 -7.28
N GLY A 391 -0.55 1.04 -6.57
CA GLY A 391 0.73 1.40 -7.19
C GLY A 391 1.39 0.22 -7.89
N ILE A 392 1.54 -0.92 -7.21
CA ILE A 392 2.13 -2.13 -7.79
C ILE A 392 1.24 -2.73 -8.89
N PHE A 393 -0.08 -2.70 -8.74
CA PHE A 393 -0.99 -3.22 -9.76
C PHE A 393 -0.93 -2.37 -11.05
N LEU A 394 -0.85 -1.05 -10.92
CA LEU A 394 -0.65 -0.14 -12.03
C LEU A 394 0.69 -0.38 -12.73
N LEU A 395 1.77 -0.61 -11.99
CA LEU A 395 3.08 -0.89 -12.57
C LEU A 395 3.10 -2.17 -13.39
N LEU A 396 2.38 -3.20 -12.96
CA LEU A 396 2.19 -4.44 -13.73
C LEU A 396 1.30 -4.20 -14.96
N ALA A 397 0.17 -3.51 -14.79
CA ALA A 397 -0.77 -3.18 -15.86
C ALA A 397 -0.15 -2.30 -16.95
N ALA A 398 0.78 -1.42 -16.56
CA ALA A 398 1.49 -0.49 -17.42
C ALA A 398 2.26 -1.17 -18.56
N SER A 399 2.62 -2.45 -18.40
CA SER A 399 3.26 -3.27 -19.45
C SER A 399 2.55 -3.22 -20.80
N SER A 400 1.22 -3.07 -20.81
CA SER A 400 0.44 -2.99 -22.04
C SER A 400 0.06 -1.57 -22.45
N PHE A 401 0.25 -0.54 -21.61
CA PHE A 401 -0.30 0.81 -21.82
C PHE A 401 0.19 1.50 -23.10
N HIS A 402 1.30 1.07 -23.68
CA HIS A 402 1.78 1.57 -24.98
C HIS A 402 0.74 1.40 -26.11
N THR A 403 -0.18 0.44 -26.00
CA THR A 403 -1.30 0.24 -26.95
C THR A 403 -2.45 1.22 -26.76
N LEU A 404 -2.46 2.04 -25.70
CA LEU A 404 -3.47 3.08 -25.50
C LEU A 404 -3.21 4.24 -26.47
N SER A 405 -3.93 4.25 -27.59
CA SER A 405 -4.04 5.45 -28.43
C SER A 405 -5.18 6.31 -27.91
N ILE A 406 -4.87 7.42 -27.26
CA ILE A 406 -5.85 8.48 -27.06
C ILE A 406 -5.87 9.27 -28.38
N LYS A 407 -6.78 8.91 -29.28
CA LYS A 407 -7.09 9.77 -30.43
C LYS A 407 -7.90 10.95 -29.91
N LEU A 408 -7.22 11.98 -29.40
CA LEU A 408 -7.83 13.29 -29.23
C LEU A 408 -8.11 13.80 -30.64
N ARG A 409 -9.36 13.67 -31.08
CA ARG A 409 -9.82 14.33 -32.31
C ARG A 409 -9.66 15.83 -32.03
N ARG A 410 -8.66 16.46 -32.66
CA ARG A 410 -8.58 17.93 -32.73
C ARG A 410 -9.79 18.36 -33.54
N THR A 411 -10.84 18.80 -32.87
CA THR A 411 -11.89 19.65 -33.46
C THR A 411 -11.48 21.09 -33.35
#